data_AF-A0A0A0BC25-F1
#
_entry.id   AF-A0A0A0BC25-F1
#
_cell.length_a   1.000
_cell.length_b   1.000
_cell.length_c   1.000
_cell.angle_alpha   90.00
_cell.angle_beta   90.00
_cell.angle_gamma   90.00
#
_symmetry.space_group_name_H-M   'P 1'
#
loop_
_entity.id
_entity.type
_entity.pdbx_description
1 polymer ?
#
loop_
_entity_poly.entity_id
_entity_poly.type
_entity_poly.pdbx_seq_one_letter_code
_entity_poly.pdbx_strand_id
1 'polypeptide(L)'
;MELQWFDDEAHGTGMLAFLSRREDRTVDYYLQPGLRLDPRGYEIGGGTRSWSVTKFAAARLAVAEDGVDAEVRFTDVDGRLIELRVDDRDGALRHRARLLAPVSAGIVRPTSLLLVWMNAFDLVRATATPPCVRIDGRTAEIGRLPGARLHRRHLIKYAASVVVVELNPDGDEQSAVDGSIGVSTGVSIGTGGAVTAVRGDHRAEVTLVPCVDLRTMADGACAEGRWRVTVDGARITGGRWAAARTRDEVCVELDDLERWQPGRLPWLLRLVTAVVPVFRRWPTTYTWRGTALLGAAPSVSGCWRRTGGHDGDSYRRATGS
;
A
#
# COMPACT_ATOMS: atom_id res chain seq x y z
N MET A 1 -14.56 -4.41 1.96
CA MET A 1 -14.35 -3.76 3.26
C MET A 1 -12.95 -4.08 3.74
N GLU A 2 -12.27 -3.10 4.32
CA GLU A 2 -11.00 -3.26 5.02
C GLU A 2 -11.09 -2.54 6.38
N LEU A 3 -10.36 -3.07 7.36
CA LEU A 3 -10.28 -2.56 8.73
C LEU A 3 -8.81 -2.31 9.05
N GLN A 4 -8.52 -1.17 9.68
CA GLN A 4 -7.20 -0.82 10.19
C GLN A 4 -7.36 -0.33 11.63
N TRP A 5 -6.44 -0.73 12.49
CA TRP A 5 -6.36 -0.25 13.87
C TRP A 5 -5.10 0.59 14.03
N PHE A 6 -5.28 1.79 14.54
CA PHE A 6 -4.20 2.70 14.90
C PHE A 6 -4.11 2.77 16.42
N ASP A 7 -2.89 2.78 16.92
CA ASP A 7 -2.60 3.00 18.33
C ASP A 7 -1.19 3.59 18.45
N ASP A 8 -1.04 4.81 17.94
CA ASP A 8 0.23 5.52 17.91
C ASP A 8 0.04 7.03 18.06
N GLU A 9 1.13 7.71 18.41
CA GLU A 9 1.10 9.14 18.69
C GLU A 9 0.80 10.00 17.44
N ALA A 10 1.12 9.53 16.24
CA ALA A 10 0.88 10.28 15.00
C ALA A 10 -0.61 10.24 14.62
N HIS A 11 -1.21 9.05 14.63
CA HIS A 11 -2.56 8.82 14.14
C HIS A 11 -3.62 8.82 15.24
N GLY A 12 -3.23 8.71 16.51
CA GLY A 12 -4.14 8.49 17.62
C GLY A 12 -4.54 7.02 17.75
N THR A 13 -5.55 6.76 18.59
CA THR A 13 -6.04 5.40 18.87
C THR A 13 -7.44 5.22 18.32
N GLY A 14 -7.67 4.16 17.54
CA GLY A 14 -8.99 3.79 17.05
C GLY A 14 -8.98 3.03 15.72
N MET A 15 -10.18 2.69 15.26
CA MET A 15 -10.40 1.96 14.02
C MET A 15 -10.73 2.89 12.86
N LEU A 16 -10.07 2.65 11.72
CA LEU A 16 -10.52 3.06 10.40
C LEU A 16 -11.19 1.84 9.74
N ALA A 17 -12.43 2.00 9.30
CA ALA A 17 -13.10 1.05 8.41
C ALA A 17 -13.36 1.71 7.07
N PHE A 18 -13.20 0.97 5.97
CA PHE A 18 -13.54 1.52 4.66
C PHE A 18 -14.18 0.51 3.72
N LEU A 19 -15.13 1.02 2.93
CA LEU A 19 -16.01 0.25 2.06
C LEU A 19 -15.80 0.70 0.61
N SER A 20 -15.28 -0.20 -0.22
CA SER A 20 -15.20 0.04 -1.65
C SER A 20 -16.52 -0.31 -2.34
N ARG A 21 -17.01 0.60 -3.19
CA ARG A 21 -18.22 0.46 -3.99
C ARG A 21 -17.93 -0.35 -5.24
N ARG A 22 -18.81 -1.32 -5.55
CA ARG A 22 -18.63 -2.18 -6.74
C ARG A 22 -18.84 -1.43 -8.05
N GLU A 23 -19.75 -0.46 -8.07
CA GLU A 23 -20.20 0.25 -9.28
C GLU A 23 -19.16 1.22 -9.83
N ASP A 24 -18.65 2.12 -8.98
CA ASP A 24 -17.75 3.20 -9.38
C ASP A 24 -16.32 3.06 -8.81
N ARG A 25 -16.09 2.02 -7.99
CA ARG A 25 -14.82 1.75 -7.28
C ARG A 25 -14.41 2.84 -6.29
N THR A 26 -15.28 3.80 -6.01
CA THR A 26 -15.02 4.79 -4.97
C THR A 26 -15.05 4.14 -3.59
N VAL A 27 -14.46 4.82 -2.60
CA VAL A 27 -14.30 4.30 -1.24
C VAL A 27 -14.90 5.25 -0.23
N ASP A 28 -15.70 4.70 0.69
CA ASP A 28 -16.18 5.41 1.87
C ASP A 28 -15.33 5.04 3.08
N TYR A 29 -14.84 6.06 3.79
CA TYR A 29 -13.99 5.95 4.97
C TYR A 29 -14.75 6.34 6.24
N TYR A 30 -14.61 5.51 7.27
CA TYR A 30 -15.27 5.64 8.56
C TYR A 30 -14.21 5.60 9.67
N LEU A 31 -14.04 6.74 10.35
CA LEU A 31 -13.04 6.93 11.39
C LEU A 31 -13.72 6.92 12.76
N GLN A 32 -13.17 6.18 13.72
CA GLN A 32 -13.53 6.42 15.11
C GLN A 32 -13.07 7.83 15.57
N PRO A 33 -13.83 8.50 16.46
CA PRO A 33 -13.40 9.75 17.05
C PRO A 33 -12.04 9.59 17.74
N GLY A 34 -11.13 10.54 17.53
CA GLY A 34 -9.76 10.50 18.08
C GLY A 34 -8.68 10.15 17.05
N LEU A 35 -9.06 9.61 15.88
CA LEU A 35 -8.13 9.39 14.79
C LEU A 35 -7.76 10.70 14.06
N ARG A 36 -6.48 10.82 13.71
CA ARG A 36 -5.86 11.91 12.96
C ARG A 36 -5.19 11.34 11.72
N LEU A 37 -5.98 11.18 10.66
CA LEU A 37 -5.52 10.64 9.39
C LEU A 37 -5.68 11.71 8.30
N ASP A 38 -4.68 11.82 7.43
CA ASP A 38 -4.76 12.67 6.23
C ASP A 38 -5.51 11.92 5.12
N PRO A 39 -6.67 12.41 4.64
CA PRO A 39 -7.40 11.79 3.54
C PRO A 39 -6.58 11.59 2.26
N ARG A 40 -5.53 12.40 2.03
CA ARG A 40 -4.67 12.32 0.85
C ARG A 40 -3.95 10.98 0.72
N GLY A 41 -3.60 10.34 1.85
CA GLY A 41 -2.98 9.01 1.90
C GLY A 41 -3.93 7.85 1.54
N TYR A 42 -5.21 8.15 1.30
CA TYR A 42 -6.27 7.15 1.12
C TYR A 42 -7.00 7.28 -0.24
N GLU A 43 -6.39 7.93 -1.23
CA GLU A 43 -6.92 8.00 -2.60
C GLU A 43 -6.71 6.68 -3.36
N ILE A 44 -7.43 5.63 -2.97
CA ILE A 44 -7.37 4.30 -3.61
C ILE A 44 -8.56 4.05 -4.53
N GLY A 45 -8.40 3.10 -5.47
CA GLY A 45 -9.49 2.69 -6.37
C GLY A 45 -9.96 3.84 -7.28
N GLY A 46 -11.27 4.06 -7.29
CA GLY A 46 -11.92 5.19 -7.98
C GLY A 46 -11.81 6.53 -7.26
N GLY A 47 -11.19 6.56 -6.07
CA GLY A 47 -11.04 7.75 -5.22
C GLY A 47 -11.98 7.74 -4.00
N THR A 48 -11.84 8.76 -3.17
CA THR A 48 -12.65 8.93 -1.95
C THR A 48 -14.04 9.45 -2.29
N ARG A 49 -15.08 8.72 -1.89
CA ARG A 49 -16.49 9.15 -1.98
C ARG A 49 -16.94 9.88 -0.73
N SER A 50 -16.63 9.32 0.44
CA SER A 50 -16.92 9.97 1.71
C SER A 50 -15.80 9.73 2.71
N TRP A 51 -15.64 10.71 3.60
CA TRP A 51 -14.70 10.69 4.70
C TRP A 51 -15.43 11.14 5.96
N SER A 52 -15.78 10.18 6.83
CA SER A 52 -16.72 10.42 7.91
C SER A 52 -16.15 9.96 9.25
N VAL A 53 -16.13 10.86 10.23
CA VAL A 53 -15.96 10.47 11.63
C VAL A 53 -17.30 9.95 12.14
N THR A 54 -17.34 8.71 12.64
CA THR A 54 -18.57 8.07 13.09
C THR A 54 -18.34 7.28 14.37
N LYS A 55 -19.40 7.13 15.18
CA LYS A 55 -19.34 6.29 16.38
C LYS A 55 -19.52 4.83 15.99
N PHE A 56 -18.60 4.00 16.45
CA PHE A 56 -18.68 2.56 16.33
C PHE A 56 -19.35 1.99 17.57
N ALA A 57 -20.40 1.20 17.39
CA ALA A 57 -21.04 0.46 18.47
C ALA A 57 -20.18 -0.72 18.93
N ALA A 58 -19.38 -1.27 18.02
CA ALA A 58 -18.30 -2.23 18.29
C ALA A 58 -17.13 -1.92 17.38
N ALA A 59 -15.91 -1.95 17.91
CA ALA A 59 -14.67 -1.79 17.15
C ALA A 59 -13.55 -2.57 17.86
N ARG A 60 -13.17 -3.70 17.27
CA ARG A 60 -12.11 -4.56 17.77
C ARG A 60 -11.37 -5.17 16.59
N LEU A 61 -10.06 -5.12 16.63
CA LEU A 61 -9.18 -5.80 15.69
C LEU A 61 -7.93 -6.23 16.45
N ALA A 62 -7.78 -7.53 16.68
CA ALA A 62 -6.61 -8.10 17.30
C ALA A 62 -6.05 -9.21 16.40
N VAL A 63 -4.76 -9.10 16.07
CA VAL A 63 -4.04 -10.13 15.31
C VAL A 63 -3.03 -10.78 16.24
N ALA A 64 -3.37 -11.95 16.76
CA ALA A 64 -2.57 -12.73 17.71
C ALA A 64 -1.83 -13.87 17.02
N GLU A 65 -0.90 -14.57 17.67
CA GLU A 65 -0.10 -15.64 17.04
C GLU A 65 -0.93 -16.79 16.44
N ASP A 66 -2.12 -17.03 17.00
CA ASP A 66 -3.05 -18.07 16.61
C ASP A 66 -4.14 -17.60 15.65
N GLY A 67 -4.15 -16.31 15.25
CA GLY A 67 -5.22 -15.83 14.39
C GLY A 67 -5.54 -14.35 14.40
N VAL A 68 -6.77 -14.06 14.00
CA VAL A 68 -7.40 -12.74 14.03
C VAL A 68 -8.76 -12.81 14.70
N ASP A 69 -9.03 -11.79 15.49
CA ASP A 69 -10.30 -11.52 16.14
C ASP A 69 -10.73 -10.10 15.77
N ALA A 70 -11.72 -9.98 14.90
CA ALA A 70 -12.23 -8.71 14.41
C ALA A 70 -13.73 -8.60 14.60
N GLU A 71 -14.17 -7.42 15.03
CA GLU A 71 -15.57 -7.07 15.18
C GLU A 71 -15.75 -5.58 14.92
N VAL A 72 -16.73 -5.26 14.07
CA VAL A 72 -17.04 -3.88 13.74
C VAL A 72 -18.54 -3.72 13.58
N ARG A 73 -19.10 -2.65 14.16
CA ARG A 73 -20.50 -2.28 14.01
C ARG A 73 -20.66 -0.77 13.97
N PHE A 74 -21.19 -0.25 12.86
CA PHE A 74 -21.43 1.19 12.66
C PHE A 74 -22.53 1.41 11.62
N THR A 75 -23.04 2.63 11.54
CA THR A 75 -23.97 3.05 10.47
C THR A 75 -23.19 3.78 9.39
N ASP A 76 -23.34 3.35 8.14
CA ASP A 76 -22.66 3.96 7.00
C ASP A 76 -23.31 5.28 6.57
N VAL A 77 -22.71 5.94 5.56
CA VAL A 77 -23.20 7.24 5.05
C VAL A 77 -24.58 7.16 4.38
N ASP A 78 -25.02 5.97 3.98
CA ASP A 78 -26.33 5.73 3.38
C ASP A 78 -27.37 5.30 4.44
N GLY A 79 -27.01 5.37 5.74
CA GLY A 79 -27.89 5.02 6.85
C GLY A 79 -28.03 3.52 7.11
N ARG A 80 -27.22 2.67 6.48
CA ARG A 80 -27.29 1.22 6.65
C ARG A 80 -26.44 0.76 7.81
N LEU A 81 -26.94 -0.22 8.56
CA LEU A 81 -26.15 -0.88 9.59
C LEU A 81 -25.12 -1.81 8.95
N ILE A 82 -23.84 -1.59 9.25
CA ILE A 82 -22.73 -2.45 8.86
C ILE A 82 -22.30 -3.27 10.06
N GLU A 83 -22.22 -4.60 9.88
CA GLU A 83 -21.75 -5.53 10.90
C GLU A 83 -20.71 -6.46 10.29
N LEU A 84 -19.54 -6.62 10.93
CA LEU A 84 -18.63 -7.73 10.65
C LEU A 84 -18.18 -8.40 11.92
N ARG A 85 -18.10 -9.73 11.85
CA ARG A 85 -17.48 -10.59 12.86
C ARG A 85 -16.56 -11.58 12.16
N VAL A 86 -15.30 -11.61 12.56
CA VAL A 86 -14.32 -12.60 12.14
C VAL A 86 -13.66 -13.13 13.40
N ASP A 87 -13.70 -14.44 13.60
CA ASP A 87 -12.94 -15.11 14.64
C ASP A 87 -12.31 -16.37 14.04
N ASP A 88 -11.01 -16.27 13.74
CA ASP A 88 -10.26 -17.39 13.17
C ASP A 88 -9.37 -18.10 14.20
N ARG A 89 -9.34 -17.59 15.44
CA ARG A 89 -8.46 -18.11 16.50
C ARG A 89 -8.86 -19.54 16.85
N ASP A 90 -7.92 -20.45 16.62
CA ASP A 90 -8.06 -21.88 16.87
C ASP A 90 -6.97 -22.39 17.83
N GLY A 91 -6.23 -21.48 18.47
CA GLY A 91 -5.09 -21.80 19.34
C GLY A 91 -3.85 -22.32 18.60
N ALA A 92 -3.91 -22.52 17.27
CA ALA A 92 -2.80 -23.05 16.49
C ALA A 92 -1.97 -21.93 15.83
N LEU A 93 -0.68 -21.95 16.12
CA LEU A 93 0.32 -21.00 15.64
C LEU A 93 0.28 -20.85 14.11
N ARG A 94 0.36 -19.60 13.63
CA ARG A 94 0.25 -19.26 12.22
C ARG A 94 1.60 -19.21 11.50
N HIS A 95 1.70 -19.90 10.37
CA HIS A 95 2.81 -19.73 9.41
C HIS A 95 2.51 -18.60 8.43
N ARG A 96 2.88 -17.38 8.82
CA ARG A 96 2.58 -16.17 8.07
C ARG A 96 3.58 -15.92 6.96
N ALA A 97 3.12 -15.33 5.88
CA ALA A 97 3.93 -14.93 4.73
C ALA A 97 4.18 -13.43 4.72
N ARG A 98 4.98 -12.94 3.78
CA ARG A 98 5.03 -11.51 3.45
C ARG A 98 4.39 -11.29 2.08
N LEU A 99 3.59 -10.23 1.94
CA LEU A 99 2.81 -9.97 0.74
C LEU A 99 2.83 -8.48 0.39
N LEU A 100 3.14 -8.16 -0.87
CA LEU A 100 2.83 -6.85 -1.43
C LEU A 100 1.35 -6.84 -1.82
N ALA A 101 0.55 -6.10 -1.08
CA ALA A 101 -0.88 -6.01 -1.37
C ALA A 101 -1.09 -5.22 -2.68
N PRO A 102 -1.92 -5.71 -3.61
CA PRO A 102 -2.15 -5.05 -4.89
C PRO A 102 -3.14 -3.89 -4.78
N VAL A 103 -3.07 -3.09 -3.70
CA VAL A 103 -3.97 -1.94 -3.45
C VAL A 103 -3.87 -0.94 -4.61
N SER A 104 -2.64 -0.64 -5.01
CA SER A 104 -2.30 0.34 -6.04
C SER A 104 -2.59 -0.14 -7.46
N ALA A 105 -3.00 -1.39 -7.66
CA ALA A 105 -3.47 -1.86 -8.95
C ALA A 105 -4.78 -1.16 -9.36
N GLY A 106 -5.59 -0.77 -8.38
CA GLY A 106 -6.89 -0.12 -8.59
C GLY A 106 -6.85 1.40 -8.72
N ILE A 107 -5.73 2.05 -8.40
CA ILE A 107 -5.59 3.52 -8.42
C ILE A 107 -5.61 4.02 -9.86
N VAL A 108 -6.52 4.96 -10.13
CA VAL A 108 -6.69 5.58 -11.45
C VAL A 108 -5.76 6.79 -11.64
N ARG A 109 -5.66 7.65 -10.61
CA ARG A 109 -4.83 8.86 -10.61
C ARG A 109 -3.86 8.79 -9.43
N PRO A 110 -2.66 8.24 -9.61
CA PRO A 110 -1.73 8.06 -8.51
C PRO A 110 -1.08 9.38 -8.12
N THR A 111 -1.16 9.71 -6.84
CA THR A 111 -0.41 10.80 -6.21
C THR A 111 0.93 10.32 -5.67
N SER A 112 1.17 9.02 -5.58
CA SER A 112 2.43 8.41 -5.19
C SER A 112 2.54 7.01 -5.79
N LEU A 113 3.73 6.41 -5.79
CA LEU A 113 3.82 4.96 -5.87
C LEU A 113 3.60 4.37 -4.48
N LEU A 114 2.34 4.11 -4.18
CA LEU A 114 1.90 3.52 -2.92
C LEU A 114 2.25 2.02 -2.87
N LEU A 115 3.09 1.62 -1.91
CA LEU A 115 3.48 0.23 -1.69
C LEU A 115 2.99 -0.22 -0.32
N VAL A 116 2.00 -1.11 -0.30
CA VAL A 116 1.42 -1.65 0.93
C VAL A 116 2.02 -3.03 1.20
N TRP A 117 2.99 -3.09 2.09
CA TRP A 117 3.69 -4.31 2.47
C TRP A 117 3.08 -4.91 3.74
N MET A 118 2.48 -6.08 3.60
CA MET A 118 1.91 -6.82 4.72
C MET A 118 2.97 -7.76 5.29
N ASN A 119 3.55 -7.38 6.43
CA ASN A 119 4.49 -8.22 7.16
C ASN A 119 3.69 -9.18 8.05
N ALA A 120 4.01 -10.47 7.95
CA ALA A 120 3.26 -11.53 8.64
C ALA A 120 1.75 -11.56 8.25
N PHE A 121 1.50 -11.69 6.95
CA PHE A 121 0.18 -11.90 6.33
C PHE A 121 -0.32 -13.35 6.42
N ASP A 122 -1.61 -13.55 6.66
CA ASP A 122 -2.32 -14.81 6.44
C ASP A 122 -3.77 -14.58 5.96
N LEU A 123 -4.44 -15.67 5.63
CA LEU A 123 -5.84 -15.73 5.27
C LEU A 123 -6.65 -16.40 6.38
N VAL A 124 -7.84 -15.87 6.64
CA VAL A 124 -8.77 -16.45 7.62
C VAL A 124 -9.04 -17.92 7.32
N ARG A 125 -8.91 -18.78 8.32
CA ARG A 125 -9.20 -20.22 8.22
C ARG A 125 -10.70 -20.48 8.27
N ALA A 126 -11.14 -21.56 7.64
CA ALA A 126 -12.49 -22.08 7.82
C ALA A 126 -12.55 -22.87 9.14
N THR A 127 -12.98 -22.19 10.20
CA THR A 127 -13.20 -22.72 11.56
C THR A 127 -14.66 -23.12 11.76
N ALA A 128 -15.03 -23.51 12.99
CA ALA A 128 -16.42 -23.80 13.35
C ALA A 128 -17.33 -22.55 13.30
N THR A 129 -16.76 -21.37 13.51
CA THR A 129 -17.47 -20.09 13.50
C THR A 129 -17.11 -19.34 12.22
N PRO A 130 -17.96 -19.39 11.17
CA PRO A 130 -17.63 -18.74 9.91
C PRO A 130 -17.63 -17.21 10.06
N PRO A 131 -16.76 -16.50 9.33
CA PRO A 131 -16.82 -15.05 9.26
C PRO A 131 -18.17 -14.59 8.71
N CYS A 132 -18.69 -13.50 9.26
CA CYS A 132 -19.97 -12.93 8.89
C CYS A 132 -19.82 -11.44 8.57
N VAL A 133 -20.40 -11.01 7.45
CA VAL A 133 -20.53 -9.60 7.07
C VAL A 133 -21.99 -9.35 6.76
N ARG A 134 -22.60 -8.35 7.38
CA ARG A 134 -24.00 -7.95 7.14
C ARG A 134 -24.06 -6.48 6.81
N ILE A 135 -24.90 -6.16 5.83
CA ILE A 135 -25.22 -4.80 5.40
C ILE A 135 -26.73 -4.70 5.47
N ASP A 136 -27.23 -3.86 6.37
CA ASP A 136 -28.65 -3.68 6.64
C ASP A 136 -29.38 -5.01 6.90
N GLY A 137 -28.78 -5.82 7.77
CA GLY A 137 -29.28 -7.15 8.12
C GLY A 137 -29.06 -8.24 7.06
N ARG A 138 -28.68 -7.90 5.81
CA ARG A 138 -28.43 -8.86 4.72
C ARG A 138 -26.99 -9.35 4.74
N THR A 139 -26.78 -10.66 4.70
CA THR A 139 -25.45 -11.26 4.62
C THR A 139 -24.78 -10.93 3.27
N ALA A 140 -23.57 -10.37 3.32
CA ALA A 140 -22.74 -10.12 2.15
C ALA A 140 -21.89 -11.36 1.83
N GLU A 141 -21.69 -11.60 0.53
CA GLU A 141 -20.82 -12.69 0.08
C GLU A 141 -19.34 -12.39 0.33
N ILE A 142 -18.62 -13.39 0.82
CA ILE A 142 -17.17 -13.36 0.98
C ILE A 142 -16.55 -14.02 -0.25
N GLY A 143 -15.61 -13.31 -0.89
CA GLY A 143 -14.88 -13.83 -2.04
C GLY A 143 -14.15 -15.15 -1.72
N ARG A 144 -13.81 -15.89 -2.78
CA ARG A 144 -13.18 -17.22 -2.66
C ARG A 144 -11.91 -17.26 -3.49
N LEU A 145 -10.90 -17.95 -2.97
CA LEU A 145 -9.73 -18.29 -3.77
C LEU A 145 -10.02 -19.49 -4.68
N PRO A 146 -9.34 -19.59 -5.83
CA PRO A 146 -9.38 -20.80 -6.65
C PRO A 146 -9.05 -22.03 -5.81
N GLY A 147 -9.90 -23.06 -5.90
CA GLY A 147 -9.71 -24.28 -5.13
C GLY A 147 -10.06 -24.16 -3.64
N ALA A 148 -10.94 -23.25 -3.23
CA ALA A 148 -11.36 -23.02 -1.84
C ALA A 148 -11.63 -24.31 -1.01
N ARG A 149 -12.19 -25.35 -1.65
CA ARG A 149 -12.47 -26.65 -1.01
C ARG A 149 -11.20 -27.41 -0.57
N LEU A 150 -10.05 -27.13 -1.18
CA LEU A 150 -8.79 -27.84 -0.95
C LEU A 150 -7.96 -27.23 0.19
N HIS A 151 -8.16 -25.95 0.53
CA HIS A 151 -7.26 -25.24 1.45
C HIS A 151 -7.94 -24.66 2.69
N ARG A 152 -9.27 -24.78 2.82
CA ARG A 152 -10.03 -24.34 4.01
C ARG A 152 -9.68 -22.90 4.46
N ARG A 153 -9.56 -21.96 3.50
CA ARG A 153 -9.33 -20.53 3.78
C ARG A 153 -10.42 -19.67 3.12
N HIS A 154 -10.80 -18.59 3.79
CA HIS A 154 -11.61 -17.51 3.25
C HIS A 154 -10.70 -16.46 2.60
N LEU A 155 -11.21 -15.73 1.59
CA LEU A 155 -10.51 -14.56 1.06
C LEU A 155 -10.72 -13.35 1.98
N ILE A 156 -10.20 -13.46 3.20
CA ILE A 156 -10.13 -12.38 4.17
C ILE A 156 -8.67 -12.30 4.58
N LYS A 157 -8.04 -11.20 4.16
CA LYS A 157 -6.62 -10.92 4.38
C LYS A 157 -6.45 -10.25 5.75
N TYR A 158 -5.47 -10.68 6.53
CA TYR A 158 -5.04 -9.94 7.71
C TYR A 158 -3.53 -9.99 7.86
N ALA A 159 -2.97 -9.00 8.56
CA ALA A 159 -1.57 -8.94 8.93
C ALA A 159 -1.42 -8.23 10.28
N ALA A 160 -0.42 -8.64 11.06
CA ALA A 160 -0.10 -8.01 12.34
C ALA A 160 0.68 -6.70 12.17
N SER A 161 1.42 -6.56 11.06
CA SER A 161 2.16 -5.37 10.70
C SER A 161 1.95 -5.04 9.24
N VAL A 162 1.62 -3.78 8.96
CA VAL A 162 1.47 -3.25 7.62
C VAL A 162 2.39 -2.04 7.49
N VAL A 163 3.31 -2.10 6.54
CA VAL A 163 4.20 -0.99 6.19
C VAL A 163 3.69 -0.36 4.92
N VAL A 164 3.41 0.94 4.98
CA VAL A 164 3.04 1.74 3.82
C VAL A 164 4.24 2.58 3.41
N VAL A 165 4.68 2.44 2.17
CA VAL A 165 5.73 3.28 1.59
C VAL A 165 5.11 4.11 0.47
N GLU A 166 5.23 5.43 0.58
CA GLU A 166 4.86 6.37 -0.47
C GLU A 166 6.13 6.90 -1.12
N LEU A 167 6.39 6.48 -2.35
CA LEU A 167 7.54 6.96 -3.10
C LEU A 167 7.13 8.16 -3.96
N ASN A 168 7.89 9.25 -3.86
CA ASN A 168 7.66 10.53 -4.54
C ASN A 168 6.18 10.96 -4.50
N PRO A 169 5.59 11.17 -3.31
CA PRO A 169 4.23 11.67 -3.21
C PRO A 169 4.11 13.08 -3.79
N ASP A 170 2.96 13.37 -4.39
CA ASP A 170 2.56 14.69 -4.84
C ASP A 170 2.53 15.63 -3.63
N GLY A 171 3.20 16.76 -3.76
CA GLY A 171 3.27 17.80 -2.74
C GLY A 171 3.82 19.09 -3.34
N ASP A 172 3.64 20.20 -2.63
CA ASP A 172 4.30 21.46 -2.96
C ASP A 172 5.82 21.24 -3.01
N GLU A 173 6.50 21.95 -3.93
CA GLU A 173 7.94 21.85 -4.23
C GLU A 173 8.78 21.32 -3.06
N GLN A 174 9.28 20.09 -3.20
CA GLN A 174 10.21 19.56 -2.20
C GLN A 174 11.52 20.34 -2.35
N SER A 175 11.78 21.26 -1.42
CA SER A 175 13.07 21.97 -1.35
C SER A 175 14.17 20.92 -1.27
N ALA A 176 15.19 21.01 -2.13
CA ALA A 176 16.29 20.06 -2.11
C ALA A 176 17.09 20.30 -0.82
N VAL A 177 16.90 19.40 0.15
CA VAL A 177 17.45 19.54 1.49
C VAL A 177 18.94 19.21 1.46
N ASP A 178 19.77 20.13 1.95
CA ASP A 178 21.18 19.86 2.25
C ASP A 178 21.29 18.92 3.45
N GLY A 179 21.83 17.72 3.24
CA GLY A 179 22.54 16.92 4.24
C GLY A 179 21.77 16.32 5.43
N SER A 180 20.56 16.75 5.75
CA SER A 180 19.77 16.14 6.84
C SER A 180 18.28 16.44 6.68
N ILE A 181 17.50 15.47 6.19
CA ILE A 181 16.06 15.50 6.41
C ILE A 181 15.82 15.29 7.91
N GLY A 182 15.13 16.26 8.48
CA GLY A 182 14.88 16.38 9.90
C GLY A 182 14.16 15.17 10.51
N VAL A 183 14.44 15.01 11.80
CA VAL A 183 13.99 14.00 12.77
C VAL A 183 12.47 13.76 12.79
N SER A 184 11.64 14.57 12.11
CA SER A 184 10.18 14.41 12.09
C SER A 184 9.67 13.30 11.17
N THR A 185 10.40 12.93 10.10
CA THR A 185 9.96 11.90 9.16
C THR A 185 10.82 10.65 9.13
N GLY A 186 11.86 10.53 9.98
CA GLY A 186 12.74 9.36 10.04
C GLY A 186 13.34 8.93 8.68
N VAL A 187 13.37 9.85 7.71
CA VAL A 187 13.99 9.67 6.39
C VAL A 187 15.41 10.23 6.46
N SER A 188 16.37 9.49 5.91
CA SER A 188 17.79 9.85 5.87
C SER A 188 18.36 9.50 4.50
N ILE A 189 19.38 10.25 4.08
CA ILE A 189 20.14 9.96 2.84
C ILE A 189 21.53 9.50 3.26
N GLY A 190 21.87 8.26 2.95
CA GLY A 190 23.19 7.70 3.23
C GLY A 190 24.26 8.26 2.29
N THR A 191 25.53 8.09 2.66
CA THR A 191 26.70 8.56 1.90
C THR A 191 26.81 7.96 0.48
N GLY A 192 26.16 6.83 0.22
CA GLY A 192 26.01 6.25 -1.12
C GLY A 192 24.74 6.66 -1.87
N GLY A 193 24.03 7.69 -1.40
CA GLY A 193 22.77 8.20 -1.95
C GLY A 193 21.56 7.27 -1.79
N ALA A 194 21.64 6.30 -0.89
CA ALA A 194 20.51 5.49 -0.48
C ALA A 194 19.57 6.33 0.39
N VAL A 195 18.30 6.44 0.00
CA VAL A 195 17.26 7.08 0.80
C VAL A 195 16.63 6.02 1.69
N THR A 196 16.76 6.17 3.01
CA THR A 196 16.26 5.22 4.01
C THR A 196 15.21 5.88 4.89
N ALA A 197 14.06 5.24 5.06
CA ALA A 197 13.03 5.61 6.02
C ALA A 197 12.91 4.54 7.11
N VAL A 198 12.88 4.95 8.39
CA VAL A 198 12.69 4.04 9.54
C VAL A 198 11.47 4.45 10.36
N ARG A 199 10.61 3.48 10.69
CA ARG A 199 9.44 3.63 11.56
C ARG A 199 9.27 2.40 12.43
N GLY A 200 9.39 2.56 13.74
CA GLY A 200 9.44 1.43 14.67
C GLY A 200 10.53 0.45 14.25
N ASP A 201 10.17 -0.83 14.14
CA ASP A 201 11.08 -1.90 13.72
C ASP A 201 11.20 -2.07 12.19
N HIS A 202 10.53 -1.22 11.42
CA HIS A 202 10.47 -1.31 9.96
C HIS A 202 11.41 -0.33 9.28
N ARG A 203 12.08 -0.81 8.22
CA ARG A 203 12.99 -0.01 7.39
C ARG A 203 12.62 -0.15 5.92
N ALA A 204 12.36 0.98 5.27
CA ALA A 204 12.27 1.07 3.82
C ALA A 204 13.54 1.74 3.26
N GLU A 205 14.03 1.26 2.13
CA GLU A 205 15.22 1.81 1.48
C GLU A 205 15.04 1.87 -0.03
N VAL A 206 15.38 3.02 -0.61
CA VAL A 206 15.45 3.27 -2.05
C VAL A 206 16.90 3.52 -2.42
N THR A 207 17.40 2.79 -3.42
CA THR A 207 18.78 2.96 -3.90
C THR A 207 18.80 3.13 -5.41
N LEU A 208 19.61 4.06 -5.91
CA LEU A 208 19.91 4.26 -7.33
C LEU A 208 21.34 3.76 -7.61
N VAL A 209 21.52 3.04 -8.71
CA VAL A 209 22.82 2.51 -9.17
C VAL A 209 23.01 2.84 -10.66
N PRO A 210 24.03 3.64 -11.03
CA PRO A 210 24.88 4.40 -10.12
C PRO A 210 24.08 5.43 -9.32
N CYS A 211 24.61 5.88 -8.19
CA CYS A 211 24.12 7.09 -7.54
C CYS A 211 24.80 8.28 -8.22
N VAL A 212 24.01 9.26 -8.66
CA VAL A 212 24.50 10.48 -9.33
C VAL A 212 24.04 11.70 -8.55
N ASP A 213 24.98 12.61 -8.28
CA ASP A 213 24.67 13.94 -7.77
C ASP A 213 24.25 14.85 -8.93
N LEU A 214 22.94 15.12 -9.02
CA LEU A 214 22.34 15.91 -10.09
C LEU A 214 22.92 17.33 -10.16
N ARG A 215 23.41 17.90 -9.04
CA ARG A 215 23.98 19.25 -8.99
C ARG A 215 25.30 19.35 -9.78
N THR A 216 26.01 18.24 -9.86
CA THR A 216 27.33 18.13 -10.49
C THR A 216 27.28 17.70 -11.96
N MET A 217 26.11 17.33 -12.47
CA MET A 217 25.94 16.95 -13.88
C MET A 217 26.32 18.11 -14.80
N ALA A 218 27.09 17.88 -15.87
CA ALA A 218 27.37 18.93 -16.86
C ALA A 218 26.10 19.27 -17.67
N ASP A 219 26.02 20.50 -18.21
CA ASP A 219 24.93 20.86 -19.11
C ASP A 219 24.94 19.96 -20.36
N GLY A 220 23.77 19.49 -20.78
CA GLY A 220 23.59 18.51 -21.84
C GLY A 220 23.97 17.06 -21.46
N ALA A 221 24.42 16.81 -20.23
CA ALA A 221 24.75 15.46 -19.79
C ALA A 221 23.50 14.63 -19.50
N CYS A 222 23.60 13.34 -19.82
CA CYS A 222 22.62 12.32 -19.47
C CYS A 222 23.27 11.28 -18.54
N ALA A 223 22.48 10.76 -17.60
CA ALA A 223 22.85 9.63 -16.76
C ALA A 223 21.68 8.65 -16.71
N GLU A 224 21.98 7.36 -16.63
CA GLU A 224 20.97 6.33 -16.48
C GLU A 224 21.45 5.20 -15.56
N GLY A 225 20.50 4.45 -15.04
CA GLY A 225 20.80 3.32 -14.19
C GLY A 225 19.58 2.54 -13.76
N ARG A 226 19.73 1.88 -12.62
CA ARG A 226 18.69 1.04 -12.00
C ARG A 226 18.36 1.56 -10.62
N TRP A 227 17.09 1.51 -10.26
CA TRP A 227 16.66 1.79 -8.91
C TRP A 227 15.93 0.58 -8.32
N ARG A 228 15.89 0.50 -7.00
CA ARG A 228 15.14 -0.52 -6.28
C ARG A 228 14.60 0.04 -4.99
N VAL A 229 13.49 -0.52 -4.55
CA VAL A 229 12.91 -0.31 -3.22
C VAL A 229 12.87 -1.62 -2.45
N THR A 230 13.33 -1.57 -1.21
CA THR A 230 13.30 -2.69 -0.28
C THR A 230 12.56 -2.30 1.01
N VAL A 231 11.88 -3.27 1.63
CA VAL A 231 11.25 -3.13 2.94
C VAL A 231 11.66 -4.32 3.79
N ASP A 232 12.28 -4.07 4.94
CA ASP A 232 12.82 -5.09 5.86
C ASP A 232 13.69 -6.14 5.14
N GLY A 233 14.54 -5.63 4.23
CA GLY A 233 15.44 -6.42 3.38
C GLY A 233 14.76 -7.15 2.21
N ALA A 234 13.43 -7.15 2.11
CA ALA A 234 12.72 -7.75 0.98
C ALA A 234 12.66 -6.78 -0.19
N ARG A 235 13.10 -7.21 -1.39
CA ARG A 235 12.93 -6.46 -2.63
C ARG A 235 11.44 -6.39 -3.00
N ILE A 236 10.90 -5.18 -3.08
CA ILE A 236 9.50 -4.95 -3.40
C ILE A 236 9.32 -4.72 -4.90
N THR A 237 10.04 -3.75 -5.45
CA THR A 237 10.10 -3.46 -6.89
C THR A 237 11.36 -2.64 -7.18
N GLY A 238 11.49 -2.18 -8.42
CA GLY A 238 12.57 -1.37 -8.93
C GLY A 238 12.30 -1.05 -10.39
N GLY A 239 13.29 -0.52 -11.10
CA GLY A 239 13.14 -0.19 -12.51
C GLY A 239 14.39 0.45 -13.06
N ARG A 240 14.22 1.16 -14.16
CA ARG A 240 15.23 2.05 -14.71
C ARG A 240 15.00 3.46 -14.21
N TRP A 241 16.08 4.21 -14.11
CA TRP A 241 16.02 5.65 -13.92
C TRP A 241 16.89 6.31 -14.98
N ALA A 242 16.49 7.50 -15.40
CA ALA A 242 17.26 8.36 -16.29
C ALA A 242 17.21 9.80 -15.78
N ALA A 243 18.29 10.54 -15.99
CA ALA A 243 18.38 11.96 -15.72
C ALA A 243 19.04 12.67 -16.91
N ALA A 244 18.51 13.82 -17.31
CA ALA A 244 19.07 14.65 -18.37
C ALA A 244 19.09 16.12 -17.94
N ARG A 245 20.26 16.76 -17.98
CA ARG A 245 20.42 18.16 -17.61
C ARG A 245 20.29 19.07 -18.83
N THR A 246 19.47 20.11 -18.70
CA THR A 246 19.40 21.24 -19.62
C THR A 246 19.46 22.53 -18.80
N ARG A 247 20.59 23.24 -18.88
CA ARG A 247 20.90 24.44 -18.08
C ARG A 247 20.76 24.17 -16.57
N ASP A 248 19.80 24.79 -15.92
CA ASP A 248 19.55 24.68 -14.48
C ASP A 248 18.43 23.69 -14.14
N GLU A 249 17.95 22.95 -15.14
CA GLU A 249 16.90 21.95 -14.99
C GLU A 249 17.46 20.55 -15.24
N VAL A 250 17.03 19.58 -14.42
CA VAL A 250 17.31 18.16 -14.62
C VAL A 250 15.98 17.42 -14.69
N CYS A 251 15.66 16.89 -15.87
CA CYS A 251 14.54 15.98 -16.03
C CYS A 251 14.95 14.62 -15.48
N VAL A 252 14.13 14.04 -14.59
CA VAL A 252 14.36 12.72 -13.98
C VAL A 252 13.15 11.84 -14.27
N GLU A 253 13.41 10.62 -14.73
CA GLU A 253 12.36 9.62 -15.02
C GLU A 253 12.62 8.35 -14.22
N LEU A 254 11.56 7.73 -13.71
CA LEU A 254 11.53 6.34 -13.22
C LEU A 254 10.57 5.55 -14.09
N ASP A 255 11.09 4.56 -14.81
CA ASP A 255 10.36 3.80 -15.80
C ASP A 255 10.72 2.30 -15.75
N ASP A 256 10.10 1.53 -16.64
CA ASP A 256 10.29 0.08 -16.77
C ASP A 256 10.22 -0.66 -15.42
N LEU A 257 9.22 -0.30 -14.62
CA LEU A 257 9.05 -0.86 -13.29
C LEU A 257 8.95 -2.38 -13.35
N GLU A 258 9.66 -3.02 -12.43
CA GLU A 258 9.76 -4.45 -12.34
C GLU A 258 8.58 -5.05 -11.60
N ARG A 259 8.20 -6.27 -12.02
CA ARG A 259 7.20 -7.07 -11.32
C ARG A 259 7.68 -7.37 -9.91
N TRP A 260 6.75 -7.37 -8.95
CA TRP A 260 7.04 -7.91 -7.62
C TRP A 260 7.36 -9.40 -7.74
N GLN A 261 8.53 -9.78 -7.22
CA GLN A 261 8.96 -11.16 -7.12
C GLN A 261 8.80 -11.60 -5.66
N PRO A 262 7.74 -12.33 -5.32
CA PRO A 262 7.58 -12.81 -3.96
C PRO A 262 8.76 -13.69 -3.55
N GLY A 263 9.22 -13.52 -2.30
CA GLY A 263 10.17 -14.43 -1.68
C GLY A 263 9.55 -15.80 -1.37
N ARG A 264 9.96 -16.41 -0.26
CA ARG A 264 9.34 -17.67 0.19
C ARG A 264 7.88 -17.46 0.56
N LEU A 265 6.97 -18.01 -0.25
CA LEU A 265 5.54 -18.06 0.03
C LEU A 265 5.11 -19.50 0.33
N PRO A 266 4.12 -19.71 1.21
CA PRO A 266 3.37 -20.96 1.29
C PRO A 266 2.83 -21.37 -0.09
N TRP A 267 2.74 -22.67 -0.34
CA TRP A 267 2.38 -23.21 -1.67
C TRP A 267 1.10 -22.59 -2.25
N LEU A 268 0.08 -22.39 -1.40
CA LEU A 268 -1.20 -21.82 -1.80
C LEU A 268 -1.02 -20.39 -2.32
N LEU A 269 -0.32 -19.55 -1.56
CA LEU A 269 -0.06 -18.16 -1.95
C LEU A 269 0.87 -18.08 -3.16
N ARG A 270 1.80 -19.02 -3.29
CA ARG A 270 2.66 -19.13 -4.47
C ARG A 270 1.84 -19.42 -5.73
N LEU A 271 0.84 -20.30 -5.64
CA LEU A 271 -0.09 -20.60 -6.72
C LEU A 271 -0.98 -19.39 -7.04
N VAL A 272 -1.63 -18.80 -6.03
CA VAL A 272 -2.52 -17.64 -6.21
C VAL A 272 -1.79 -16.47 -6.87
N THR A 273 -0.61 -16.12 -6.37
CA THR A 273 0.19 -15.01 -6.93
C THR A 273 0.76 -15.32 -8.32
N ALA A 274 0.85 -16.60 -8.71
CA ALA A 274 1.26 -17.00 -10.06
C ALA A 274 0.08 -16.96 -11.05
N VAL A 275 -1.10 -17.43 -10.63
CA VAL A 275 -2.30 -17.52 -11.48
C VAL A 275 -2.99 -16.18 -11.65
N VAL A 276 -2.94 -15.31 -10.63
CA VAL A 276 -3.60 -14.00 -10.64
C VAL A 276 -2.54 -12.90 -10.86
N PRO A 277 -2.29 -12.46 -12.12
CA PRO A 277 -1.08 -11.71 -12.46
C PRO A 277 -1.01 -10.34 -11.80
N VAL A 278 -2.16 -9.77 -11.44
CA VAL A 278 -2.26 -8.46 -10.78
C VAL A 278 -1.38 -8.37 -9.55
N PHE A 279 -1.23 -9.45 -8.76
CA PHE A 279 -0.39 -9.46 -7.55
C PHE A 279 1.07 -9.12 -7.84
N ARG A 280 1.58 -9.51 -9.01
CA ARG A 280 2.99 -9.32 -9.38
C ARG A 280 3.22 -8.21 -10.38
N ARG A 281 2.25 -7.96 -11.28
CA ARG A 281 2.44 -7.09 -12.45
C ARG A 281 1.95 -5.66 -12.26
N TRP A 282 1.15 -5.38 -11.24
CA TRP A 282 0.64 -4.03 -11.05
C TRP A 282 1.73 -2.93 -10.95
N PRO A 283 2.95 -3.16 -10.40
CA PRO A 283 3.96 -2.09 -10.36
C PRO A 283 4.41 -1.66 -11.76
N THR A 284 4.38 -2.56 -12.75
CA THR A 284 4.88 -2.30 -14.10
C THR A 284 3.98 -1.37 -14.91
N THR A 285 2.85 -0.96 -14.35
CA THR A 285 1.91 -0.01 -14.99
C THR A 285 2.09 1.41 -14.46
N TYR A 286 3.20 1.70 -13.79
CA TYR A 286 3.53 3.01 -13.24
C TYR A 286 4.79 3.56 -13.93
N THR A 287 4.83 4.87 -14.08
CA THR A 287 6.03 5.65 -14.39
C THR A 287 6.00 6.94 -13.60
N TRP A 288 7.16 7.44 -13.23
CA TRP A 288 7.31 8.75 -12.62
C TRP A 288 8.14 9.65 -13.53
N ARG A 289 7.75 10.92 -13.61
CA ARG A 289 8.55 11.96 -14.25
C ARG A 289 8.56 13.19 -13.39
N GLY A 290 9.72 13.81 -13.27
CA GLY A 290 9.89 15.06 -12.56
C GLY A 290 11.01 15.92 -13.11
N THR A 291 11.05 17.14 -12.63
CA THR A 291 12.06 18.14 -12.94
C THR A 291 12.65 18.65 -11.64
N ALA A 292 13.98 18.60 -11.54
CA ALA A 292 14.75 19.24 -10.48
C ALA A 292 15.30 20.58 -10.98
N LEU A 293 15.02 21.66 -10.28
CA LEU A 293 15.63 22.97 -10.49
C LEU A 293 16.86 23.08 -9.60
N LEU A 294 18.02 23.43 -10.17
CA LEU A 294 19.32 23.45 -9.48
C LEU A 294 19.76 24.85 -9.03
N GLY A 295 18.88 25.86 -9.15
CA GLY A 295 19.18 27.24 -8.82
C GLY A 295 19.44 27.51 -7.32
N ALA A 296 19.42 28.79 -6.93
CA ALA A 296 19.70 29.21 -5.56
C ALA A 296 18.74 28.62 -4.50
N ALA A 297 17.52 28.31 -4.91
CA ALA A 297 16.55 27.54 -4.14
C ALA A 297 16.22 26.26 -4.91
N PRO A 298 17.00 25.18 -4.72
CA PRO A 298 16.79 23.97 -5.49
C PRO A 298 15.47 23.31 -5.09
N SER A 299 14.71 22.85 -6.07
CA SER A 299 13.41 22.23 -5.86
C SER A 299 13.21 21.04 -6.79
N VAL A 300 12.38 20.08 -6.39
CA VAL A 300 11.96 18.97 -7.23
C VAL A 300 10.44 18.93 -7.29
N SER A 301 9.92 18.84 -8.51
CA SER A 301 8.51 18.59 -8.79
C SER A 301 8.37 17.38 -9.70
N GLY A 302 7.29 16.63 -9.60
CA GLY A 302 7.05 15.47 -10.44
C GLY A 302 5.73 14.80 -10.10
N CYS A 303 5.34 13.83 -10.92
CA CYS A 303 4.10 13.08 -10.72
C CYS A 303 4.24 11.64 -11.18
N TRP A 304 3.48 10.76 -10.54
CA TRP A 304 3.27 9.40 -11.02
C TRP A 304 2.17 9.37 -12.08
N ARG A 305 2.31 8.47 -13.05
CA ARG A 305 1.30 8.21 -14.07
C ARG A 305 1.13 6.72 -14.29
N ARG A 306 -0.08 6.33 -14.70
CA ARG A 306 -0.39 4.98 -15.13
C ARG A 306 -0.02 4.82 -16.61
N THR A 307 0.76 3.80 -16.93
CA THR A 307 1.18 3.46 -18.31
C THR A 307 0.39 2.30 -18.92
N GLY A 308 -0.43 1.61 -18.13
CA GLY A 308 -1.23 0.47 -18.60
C GLY A 308 -2.40 0.10 -17.71
N GLY A 309 -3.37 -0.63 -18.30
CA GLY A 309 -4.55 -1.16 -17.63
C GLY A 309 -4.32 -2.57 -17.08
N HIS A 310 -3.73 -2.68 -15.90
CA HIS A 310 -3.96 -3.86 -15.06
C HIS A 310 -5.04 -3.49 -14.05
N ASP A 311 -6.24 -3.40 -14.57
CA ASP A 311 -7.44 -3.08 -13.82
C ASP A 311 -7.62 -4.19 -12.77
N GLY A 312 -7.93 -3.81 -11.54
CA GLY A 312 -8.26 -4.74 -10.45
C GLY A 312 -9.39 -5.73 -10.80
N ASP A 313 -10.03 -5.57 -11.96
CA ASP A 313 -11.01 -6.45 -12.59
C ASP A 313 -10.50 -7.88 -12.79
N SER A 314 -9.21 -8.06 -13.11
CA SER A 314 -8.61 -9.40 -13.20
C SER A 314 -8.56 -10.10 -11.84
N TYR A 315 -8.27 -9.35 -10.77
CA TYR A 315 -8.34 -9.83 -9.39
C TYR A 315 -9.78 -10.23 -9.06
N ARG A 316 -10.74 -9.31 -9.24
CA ARG A 316 -12.16 -9.52 -8.94
C ARG A 316 -12.76 -10.73 -9.66
N ARG A 317 -12.48 -10.88 -10.96
CA ARG A 317 -12.91 -12.06 -11.73
C ARG A 317 -12.35 -13.36 -11.17
N ALA A 318 -11.09 -13.36 -10.71
CA ALA A 318 -10.46 -14.54 -10.12
C ALA A 318 -10.99 -14.86 -8.71
N THR A 319 -11.48 -13.86 -7.98
CA THR A 319 -11.87 -13.98 -6.57
C THR A 319 -13.38 -13.96 -6.31
N GLY A 320 -14.19 -13.63 -7.31
CA GLY A 320 -15.63 -13.41 -7.16
C GLY A 320 -15.97 -12.25 -6.23
N SER A 321 -15.01 -11.36 -5.98
CA SER A 321 -15.14 -10.21 -5.07
C SER A 321 -15.60 -8.97 -5.79
#